data_AF-A0A2A5B480-F1
#
_entry.id   AF-A0A2A5B480-F1
#
_cell.length_a   1.000
_cell.length_b   1.000
_cell.length_c   1.000
_cell.angle_alpha   90.00
_cell.angle_beta   90.00
_cell.angle_gamma   90.00
#
_symmetry.space_group_name_H-M   'P 1'
#
loop_
_entity.id
_entity.type
_entity.pdbx_description
1 polymer ?
#
loop_
_entity_poly.entity_id
_entity_poly.type
_entity_poly.pdbx_seq_one_letter_code
_entity_poly.pdbx_strand_id
1 'polypeptide(L)'
;MKRYSLNEIAQLAEVVAAISVVASLIWVAVELRLNSDEIQNANSMQLTTFTAEKQLEAIGLGVASLIIKAQSEEELTPTEMTNLTFYFRYMLQEFETAHFQFVQGRLDSQLAASWDRRLSVIIGAPLGIDYWDREKSLYTQRFQSHVDALISREESSAAETYQSVQ
;
A
#
# COMPACT_ATOMS: atom_id res chain seq x y z
N MET A 1 -3.36 0.88 69.13
CA MET A 1 -3.48 1.33 67.72
C MET A 1 -2.14 1.91 67.30
N LYS A 2 -1.47 1.32 66.31
CA LYS A 2 -0.21 1.88 65.76
C LYS A 2 -0.55 3.18 65.04
N ARG A 3 -0.04 4.32 65.51
CA ARG A 3 -0.16 5.62 64.83
C ARG A 3 1.00 5.73 63.86
N TYR A 4 0.72 5.63 62.56
CA TYR A 4 1.71 5.93 61.54
C TYR A 4 2.05 7.43 61.59
N SER A 5 3.34 7.75 61.50
CA SER A 5 3.80 9.12 61.37
C SER A 5 3.44 9.67 59.99
N LEU A 6 3.22 10.99 59.90
CA LEU A 6 2.90 11.66 58.63
C LEU A 6 3.95 11.39 57.55
N ASN A 7 5.21 11.17 57.95
CA ASN A 7 6.31 10.84 57.05
C ASN A 7 6.18 9.44 56.44
N GLU A 8 5.77 8.44 57.22
CA GLU A 8 5.53 7.08 56.71
C GLU A 8 4.37 7.06 55.70
N ILE A 9 3.33 7.87 55.93
CA ILE A 9 2.21 8.02 54.99
C ILE A 9 2.66 8.73 53.71
N ALA A 10 3.49 9.78 53.83
CA ALA A 10 4.03 10.51 52.68
C ALA A 10 4.91 9.61 51.80
N GLN A 11 5.81 8.82 52.39
CA GLN A 11 6.65 7.88 51.66
C GLN A 11 5.83 6.79 50.96
N LEU A 12 4.80 6.26 51.62
CA LEU A 12 3.88 5.32 50.98
C LEU A 12 3.15 5.97 49.79
N ALA A 13 2.69 7.21 49.94
CA ALA A 13 2.04 7.95 48.87
C ALA A 13 2.99 8.21 47.68
N GLU A 14 4.26 8.52 47.94
CA GLU A 14 5.28 8.68 46.90
C GLU A 14 5.53 7.38 46.13
N VAL A 15 5.62 6.25 46.83
CA VAL A 15 5.78 4.93 46.19
C VAL A 15 4.56 4.59 45.33
N VAL A 16 3.35 4.82 45.85
CA VAL A 16 2.12 4.60 45.09
C VAL A 16 2.07 5.52 43.87
N ALA A 17 2.42 6.80 44.02
CA ALA A 17 2.46 7.76 42.91
C ALA A 17 3.47 7.33 41.83
N ALA A 18 4.66 6.89 42.22
CA ALA A 18 5.67 6.39 41.29
C ALA A 18 5.16 5.15 40.52
N ILE A 19 4.52 4.20 41.21
CA ILE A 19 3.92 3.01 40.57
C ILE A 19 2.81 3.43 39.61
N SER A 20 1.94 4.38 40.00
CA SER A 20 0.87 4.89 39.14
C SER A 20 1.41 5.51 37.86
N VAL A 21 2.49 6.31 37.95
CA VAL A 21 3.13 6.89 36.76
C VAL A 21 3.65 5.81 35.81
N VAL A 22 4.34 4.79 36.34
CA VAL A 22 4.85 3.68 35.52
C VAL A 22 3.68 2.91 34.87
N ALA A 23 2.62 2.62 35.61
CA ALA A 23 1.44 1.95 35.08
C ALA A 23 0.76 2.79 33.97
N SER A 24 0.67 4.12 34.13
CA SER A 24 0.16 5.02 33.11
C SER A 24 1.01 5.01 31.83
N LEU A 25 2.34 4.98 31.94
CA LEU A 25 3.22 4.90 30.77
C LEU A 25 3.06 3.58 30.03
N ILE A 26 2.93 2.47 30.75
CA ILE A 26 2.65 1.14 30.15
C ILE A 26 1.32 1.18 29.41
N TRP A 27 0.27 1.74 30.03
CA TRP A 27 -1.03 1.88 29.38
C TRP A 27 -0.92 2.66 28.07
N VAL A 28 -0.28 3.83 28.08
CA VAL A 28 -0.09 4.66 26.88
C VAL A 28 0.67 3.91 25.79
N ALA A 29 1.72 3.16 26.14
CA ALA A 29 2.46 2.36 25.18
C ALA A 29 1.59 1.26 24.53
N VAL A 30 0.74 0.60 25.32
CA VAL A 30 -0.21 -0.41 24.80
C VAL A 30 -1.27 0.25 23.91
N GLU A 31 -1.85 1.37 24.36
CA GLU A 31 -2.85 2.13 23.61
C GLU A 31 -2.33 2.57 22.24
N LEU A 32 -1.11 3.12 22.19
CA LEU A 32 -0.47 3.53 20.94
C LEU A 32 -0.27 2.35 19.98
N ARG A 33 0.05 1.16 20.49
CA ARG A 33 0.22 -0.04 19.67
C ARG A 33 -1.12 -0.53 19.12
N LEU A 34 -2.15 -0.63 19.96
CA LEU A 34 -3.49 -1.03 19.52
C LEU A 34 -4.07 -0.06 18.49
N ASN A 35 -3.88 1.25 18.71
CA ASN A 35 -4.30 2.28 17.75
C ASN A 35 -3.57 2.13 16.41
N SER A 36 -2.27 1.82 16.43
CA SER A 36 -1.49 1.59 15.21
C SER A 36 -2.00 0.37 14.43
N ASP A 37 -2.27 -0.74 15.12
CA ASP A 37 -2.81 -1.96 14.51
C ASP A 37 -4.22 -1.71 13.92
N GLU A 38 -5.05 -0.93 14.61
CA GLU A 38 -6.38 -0.54 14.12
C GLU A 38 -6.30 0.32 12.85
N ILE A 39 -5.39 1.31 12.82
CA ILE A 39 -5.16 2.14 11.63
C ILE A 39 -4.72 1.28 10.44
N GLN A 40 -3.79 0.34 10.65
CA GLN A 40 -3.34 -0.55 9.57
C GLN A 40 -4.47 -1.44 9.05
N ASN A 41 -5.29 -2.00 9.94
CA ASN A 41 -6.45 -2.80 9.56
C ASN A 41 -7.50 -2.00 8.80
N ALA A 42 -7.81 -0.78 9.27
CA ALA A 42 -8.78 0.11 8.62
C ALA A 42 -8.33 0.49 7.20
N ASN A 43 -7.04 0.84 7.02
CA ASN A 43 -6.50 1.16 5.70
C ASN A 43 -6.48 -0.05 4.76
N SER A 44 -6.13 -1.24 5.28
CA SER A 44 -6.17 -2.48 4.52
C SER A 44 -7.58 -2.80 4.03
N MET A 45 -8.58 -2.61 4.89
CA MET A 45 -9.99 -2.78 4.54
C MET A 45 -10.44 -1.75 3.50
N GLN A 46 -10.07 -0.48 3.68
CA GLN A 46 -10.41 0.60 2.74
C GLN A 46 -9.84 0.31 1.35
N LEU A 47 -8.56 -0.07 1.25
CA LEU A 47 -7.95 -0.45 -0.03
C LEU A 47 -8.67 -1.65 -0.65
N THR A 48 -8.97 -2.68 0.14
CA THR A 48 -9.69 -3.87 -0.36
C THR A 48 -11.06 -3.53 -0.92
N THR A 49 -11.85 -2.70 -0.21
CA THR A 49 -13.17 -2.25 -0.66
C THR A 49 -13.05 -1.42 -1.94
N PHE A 50 -12.11 -0.47 -1.97
CA PHE A 50 -11.88 0.36 -3.15
C PHE A 50 -11.46 -0.50 -4.37
N THR A 51 -10.58 -1.48 -4.19
CA THR A 51 -10.21 -2.44 -5.23
C THR A 51 -11.43 -3.19 -5.75
N ALA A 52 -12.28 -3.70 -4.85
CA ALA A 52 -13.45 -4.49 -5.21
C ALA A 52 -14.46 -3.67 -6.02
N GLU A 53 -14.73 -2.43 -5.61
CA GLU A 53 -15.60 -1.50 -6.34
C GLU A 53 -15.06 -1.22 -7.75
N LYS A 54 -13.75 -0.97 -7.86
CA LYS A 54 -13.12 -0.70 -9.16
C LYS A 54 -13.07 -1.92 -10.07
N GLN A 55 -12.90 -3.12 -9.53
CA GLN A 55 -13.01 -4.35 -10.31
C GLN A 55 -14.42 -4.56 -10.86
N LEU A 56 -15.46 -4.28 -10.07
CA LEU A 56 -16.84 -4.35 -10.53
C LEU A 56 -17.12 -3.34 -11.65
N GLU A 57 -16.61 -2.11 -11.52
CA GLU A 57 -16.70 -1.08 -12.56
C GLU A 57 -15.98 -1.54 -13.85
N ALA A 58 -14.77 -2.11 -13.73
CA ALA A 58 -14.01 -2.62 -14.86
C ALA A 58 -14.73 -3.77 -15.58
N ILE A 59 -15.42 -4.65 -14.83
CA ILE A 59 -16.29 -5.69 -15.40
C ILE A 59 -17.44 -5.04 -16.18
N GLY A 60 -18.11 -4.05 -15.61
CA GLY A 60 -19.22 -3.35 -16.26
C GLY A 60 -18.82 -2.61 -17.54
N LEU A 61 -17.59 -2.09 -17.59
CA LEU A 61 -17.01 -1.43 -18.77
C LEU A 61 -16.47 -2.41 -19.82
N GLY A 62 -16.48 -3.72 -19.55
CA GLY A 62 -15.93 -4.72 -20.46
C GLY A 62 -14.42 -4.61 -20.64
N VAL A 63 -13.68 -4.13 -19.64
CA VAL A 63 -12.21 -3.91 -19.74
C VAL A 63 -11.47 -5.18 -20.17
N ALA A 64 -11.95 -6.35 -19.78
CA ALA A 64 -11.38 -7.63 -20.21
C ALA A 64 -11.32 -7.78 -21.74
N SER A 65 -12.38 -7.40 -22.47
CA SER A 65 -12.35 -7.48 -23.93
C SER A 65 -11.40 -6.46 -24.53
N LEU A 66 -11.29 -5.27 -23.93
CA LEU A 66 -10.33 -4.23 -24.36
C LEU A 66 -8.88 -4.68 -24.17
N ILE A 67 -8.57 -5.33 -23.04
CA ILE A 67 -7.23 -5.89 -22.78
C ILE A 67 -6.91 -6.99 -23.79
N ILE A 68 -7.82 -7.93 -24.02
CA ILE A 68 -7.64 -9.02 -25.00
C ILE A 68 -7.39 -8.45 -26.41
N LYS A 69 -8.20 -7.46 -26.80
CA LYS A 69 -8.11 -6.78 -28.09
C LYS A 69 -6.75 -6.07 -28.24
N ALA A 70 -6.34 -5.32 -27.22
CA ALA A 70 -5.04 -4.64 -27.18
C ALA A 70 -3.86 -5.62 -27.25
N GLN A 71 -3.93 -6.74 -26.54
CA GLN A 71 -2.91 -7.79 -26.55
C GLN A 71 -2.85 -8.56 -27.87
N SER A 72 -3.95 -8.58 -28.63
CA SER A 72 -4.02 -9.24 -29.93
C SER A 72 -3.65 -8.31 -31.09
N GLU A 73 -3.07 -7.13 -30.79
CA GLU A 73 -2.70 -6.08 -31.74
C GLU A 73 -3.88 -5.58 -32.61
N GLU A 74 -5.11 -5.77 -32.14
CA GLU A 74 -6.30 -5.24 -32.81
C GLU A 74 -6.47 -3.75 -32.50
N GLU A 75 -6.81 -2.96 -33.52
CA GLU A 75 -7.02 -1.53 -33.34
C GLU A 75 -8.19 -1.23 -32.39
N LEU A 76 -7.87 -0.55 -31.29
CA LEU A 76 -8.86 0.04 -30.41
C LEU A 76 -9.41 1.33 -31.04
N THR A 77 -10.73 1.49 -31.02
CA THR A 77 -11.36 2.77 -31.34
C THR A 77 -10.92 3.85 -30.35
N PRO A 78 -11.03 5.15 -30.68
CA PRO A 78 -10.66 6.22 -29.76
C PRO A 78 -11.38 6.15 -28.40
N THR A 79 -12.65 5.71 -28.40
CA THR A 79 -13.44 5.52 -27.17
C THR A 79 -12.91 4.34 -26.35
N GLU A 80 -12.61 3.21 -26.99
CA GLU A 80 -12.04 2.03 -26.32
C GLU A 80 -10.67 2.35 -25.71
N MET A 81 -9.80 3.05 -26.45
CA MET A 81 -8.50 3.50 -25.95
C MET A 81 -8.64 4.45 -24.75
N THR A 82 -9.63 5.34 -24.77
CA THR A 82 -9.91 6.25 -23.66
C THR A 82 -10.37 5.49 -22.42
N ASN A 83 -11.28 4.52 -22.57
CA ASN A 83 -11.75 3.67 -21.47
C ASN A 83 -10.61 2.86 -20.87
N LEU A 84 -9.74 2.30 -21.70
CA LEU A 84 -8.56 1.57 -21.25
C LEU A 84 -7.57 2.48 -20.52
N THR A 85 -7.34 3.70 -21.02
CA THR A 85 -6.50 4.71 -20.36
C THR A 85 -7.06 5.10 -18.99
N PHE A 86 -8.38 5.29 -18.87
CA PHE A 86 -9.01 5.58 -17.57
C PHE A 86 -8.90 4.41 -16.60
N TYR A 87 -9.06 3.18 -17.09
CA TYR A 87 -8.86 1.98 -16.27
C TYR A 87 -7.44 1.94 -15.67
N PHE A 88 -6.39 2.10 -16.49
CA PHE A 88 -5.02 2.17 -15.99
C PHE A 88 -4.80 3.33 -15.03
N ARG A 89 -5.40 4.50 -15.31
CA ARG A 89 -5.27 5.67 -14.44
C ARG A 89 -5.80 5.40 -13.04
N TYR A 90 -7.01 4.87 -12.93
CA TYR A 90 -7.62 4.55 -11.64
C TYR A 90 -6.86 3.45 -10.91
N MET A 91 -6.41 2.42 -11.64
CA MET A 91 -5.64 1.33 -11.09
C MET A 91 -4.29 1.81 -10.53
N LEU A 92 -3.53 2.62 -11.27
CA LEU A 92 -2.26 3.14 -10.79
C LEU A 92 -2.40 4.18 -9.67
N GLN A 93 -3.51 4.94 -9.64
CA GLN A 93 -3.83 5.82 -8.51
C GLN A 93 -4.04 5.02 -7.22
N GLU A 94 -4.62 3.82 -7.32
CA GLU A 94 -4.76 2.90 -6.18
C GLU A 94 -3.39 2.43 -5.68
N PHE A 95 -2.50 2.02 -6.58
CA PHE A 95 -1.13 1.64 -6.23
C PHE A 95 -0.33 2.79 -5.62
N GLU A 96 -0.49 4.01 -6.13
CA GLU A 96 0.13 5.20 -5.55
C GLU A 96 -0.37 5.43 -4.11
N THR A 97 -1.69 5.29 -3.89
CA THR A 97 -2.28 5.40 -2.56
C THR A 97 -1.72 4.36 -1.60
N ALA A 98 -1.66 3.09 -2.02
CA ALA A 98 -1.08 2.01 -1.22
C ALA A 98 0.41 2.26 -0.90
N HIS A 99 1.20 2.73 -1.88
CA HIS A 99 2.60 3.10 -1.69
C HIS A 99 2.76 4.21 -0.64
N PHE A 100 1.94 5.26 -0.70
CA PHE A 100 1.98 6.34 0.29
C PHE A 100 1.56 5.89 1.69
N GLN A 101 0.54 5.04 1.81
CA GLN A 101 0.15 4.49 3.10
C GLN A 101 1.28 3.64 3.71
N PHE A 102 1.97 2.83 2.90
CA PHE A 102 3.13 2.07 3.36
C PHE A 102 4.28 2.96 3.83
N VAL A 103 4.65 3.95 3.01
CA VAL A 103 5.69 4.94 3.35
C VAL A 103 5.41 5.67 4.66
N GLN A 104 4.14 5.90 4.98
CA GLN A 104 3.72 6.56 6.22
C GLN A 104 3.61 5.61 7.42
N GLY A 105 3.95 4.32 7.27
CA GLY A 105 3.83 3.30 8.32
C GLY A 105 2.38 2.87 8.61
N ARG A 106 1.46 3.22 7.70
CA ARG A 106 0.00 3.04 7.83
C ARG A 106 -0.54 1.81 7.10
N LEU A 107 0.32 1.11 6.36
CA LEU A 107 0.03 -0.16 5.69
C LEU A 107 1.02 -1.22 6.18
N ASP A 108 0.51 -2.43 6.45
CA ASP A 108 1.36 -3.56 6.81
C ASP A 108 2.38 -3.87 5.69
N SER A 109 3.58 -4.28 6.10
CA SER A 109 4.70 -4.56 5.19
C SER A 109 4.45 -5.76 4.27
N GLN A 110 3.76 -6.81 4.73
CA GLN A 110 3.45 -7.96 3.88
C GLN A 110 2.39 -7.59 2.85
N LEU A 111 1.41 -6.79 3.27
CA LEU A 111 0.39 -6.27 2.36
C LEU A 111 1.02 -5.35 1.32
N ALA A 112 1.87 -4.40 1.71
CA ALA A 112 2.61 -3.54 0.79
C ALA A 112 3.43 -4.35 -0.23
N ALA A 113 4.12 -5.41 0.20
CA ALA A 113 4.84 -6.29 -0.71
C ALA A 113 3.92 -7.08 -1.67
N SER A 114 2.68 -7.35 -1.27
CA SER A 114 1.66 -7.92 -2.17
C SER A 114 1.21 -6.90 -3.23
N TRP A 115 1.01 -5.64 -2.83
CA TRP A 115 0.72 -4.53 -3.75
C TRP A 115 1.85 -4.32 -4.75
N ASP A 116 3.11 -4.29 -4.30
CA ASP A 116 4.27 -4.16 -5.19
C ASP A 116 4.34 -5.30 -6.21
N ARG A 117 4.13 -6.56 -5.79
CA ARG A 117 4.11 -7.70 -6.71
C ARG A 117 3.00 -7.60 -7.76
N ARG A 118 1.80 -7.16 -7.35
CA ARG A 118 0.69 -6.94 -8.30
C ARG A 118 1.01 -5.83 -9.29
N LEU A 119 1.59 -4.74 -8.79
CA LEU A 119 2.01 -3.61 -9.61
C LEU A 119 3.04 -4.05 -10.65
N SER A 120 4.09 -4.76 -10.24
CA SER A 120 5.14 -5.30 -11.11
C SER A 120 4.54 -6.12 -12.26
N VAL A 121 3.62 -7.04 -11.99
CA VAL A 121 2.95 -7.83 -13.06
C VAL A 121 2.19 -6.95 -14.06
N ILE A 122 1.55 -5.87 -13.60
CA ILE A 122 0.76 -4.98 -14.44
C ILE A 122 1.66 -4.10 -15.31
N ILE A 123 2.64 -3.45 -14.69
CA ILE A 123 3.57 -2.52 -15.36
C ILE A 123 4.68 -3.23 -16.14
N GLY A 124 4.94 -4.51 -15.88
CA GLY A 124 5.84 -5.34 -16.68
C GLY A 124 5.22 -5.88 -17.97
N ALA A 125 3.89 -5.79 -18.12
CA ALA A 125 3.22 -6.12 -19.36
C ALA A 125 3.40 -4.99 -20.40
N PRO A 126 3.51 -5.28 -21.72
CA PRO A 126 3.71 -4.26 -22.75
C PRO A 126 2.71 -3.10 -22.67
N LEU A 127 1.44 -3.42 -22.48
CA LEU A 127 0.37 -2.42 -22.35
C LEU A 127 0.53 -1.52 -21.10
N GLY A 128 1.08 -2.07 -20.02
CA GLY A 128 1.38 -1.34 -18.80
C GLY A 128 2.58 -0.40 -18.97
N ILE A 129 3.64 -0.87 -19.64
CA ILE A 129 4.82 -0.06 -20.00
C ILE A 129 4.39 1.11 -20.89
N ASP A 130 3.63 0.84 -21.95
CA ASP A 130 3.14 1.85 -22.90
C ASP A 130 2.31 2.93 -22.19
N TYR A 131 1.43 2.53 -21.28
CA TYR A 131 0.68 3.48 -20.46
C TYR A 131 1.61 4.31 -19.57
N TRP A 132 2.52 3.64 -18.86
CA TRP A 132 3.44 4.26 -17.90
C TRP A 132 4.30 5.32 -18.58
N ASP A 133 4.91 5.01 -19.72
CA ASP A 133 5.75 5.96 -20.44
C ASP A 133 5.01 7.20 -20.92
N ARG A 134 3.72 7.06 -21.23
CA ARG A 134 2.89 8.15 -21.73
C ARG A 134 2.33 9.04 -20.62
N GLU A 135 2.00 8.47 -19.47
CA GLU A 135 1.20 9.13 -18.43
C GLU A 135 1.89 9.24 -17.05
N LYS A 136 3.12 8.70 -16.87
CA LYS A 136 3.82 8.71 -15.56
C LYS A 136 3.95 10.08 -14.90
N SER A 137 3.98 11.15 -15.70
CA SER A 137 4.06 12.53 -15.22
C SER A 137 2.85 12.97 -14.39
N LEU A 138 1.73 12.25 -14.47
CA LEU A 138 0.53 12.50 -13.65
C LEU A 138 0.67 12.06 -12.20
N TYR A 139 1.64 11.20 -11.89
CA TYR A 139 1.87 10.66 -10.56
C TYR A 139 2.97 11.44 -9.84
N THR A 140 3.08 11.28 -8.53
CA THR A 140 4.14 11.92 -7.74
C THR A 140 5.53 11.38 -8.11
N GLN A 141 6.56 12.22 -8.05
CA GLN A 141 7.95 11.80 -8.33
C GLN A 141 8.40 10.60 -7.49
N ARG A 142 7.92 10.53 -6.24
CA ARG A 142 8.22 9.42 -5.34
C ARG A 142 7.65 8.10 -5.87
N PHE A 143 6.39 8.10 -6.27
CA PHE A 143 5.76 6.93 -6.85
C PHE A 143 6.39 6.58 -8.20
N GLN A 144 6.70 7.58 -9.02
CA GLN A 144 7.42 7.36 -10.29
C GLN A 144 8.73 6.61 -10.07
N SER A 145 9.56 7.07 -9.13
CA SER A 145 10.83 6.42 -8.78
C SER A 145 10.64 4.99 -8.26
N HIS A 146 9.55 4.73 -7.55
CA HIS A 146 9.22 3.39 -7.06
C HIS A 146 8.86 2.44 -8.21
N VAL A 147 7.97 2.88 -9.11
CA VAL A 147 7.57 2.09 -10.30
C VAL A 147 8.77 1.83 -11.21
N ASP A 148 9.56 2.86 -11.52
CA ASP A 148 10.75 2.72 -12.37
C ASP A 148 11.74 1.70 -11.75
N ALA A 149 11.91 1.71 -10.43
CA ALA A 149 12.73 0.72 -9.74
C ALA A 149 12.15 -0.70 -9.79
N LEU A 150 10.83 -0.86 -9.85
CA LEU A 150 10.18 -2.17 -10.04
C LEU A 150 10.41 -2.68 -11.47
N ILE A 151 10.28 -1.82 -12.49
CA ILE A 151 10.54 -2.16 -13.90
C ILE A 151 11.98 -2.68 -14.05
N SER A 152 12.97 -1.92 -13.57
CA SER A 152 14.38 -2.30 -13.71
C SER A 152 14.74 -3.62 -13.01
N ARG A 153 14.04 -3.96 -11.91
CA ARG A 153 14.26 -5.25 -11.20
C ARG A 153 13.74 -6.44 -12.02
N GLU A 154 12.58 -6.30 -12.65
CA GLU A 154 12.03 -7.37 -13.49
C GLU A 154 12.91 -7.63 -14.71
N GLU A 155 13.41 -6.58 -15.36
CA GLU A 155 14.35 -6.68 -16.48
C GLU A 155 15.64 -7.42 -16.09
N SER A 156 16.17 -7.12 -14.90
CA SER A 156 17.38 -7.77 -14.38
C SER A 156 17.13 -9.25 -14.04
N SER A 157 16.00 -9.58 -13.43
CA SER A 157 15.62 -10.96 -13.09
C SER A 157 15.41 -11.81 -14.35
N ALA A 158 14.85 -11.23 -15.41
CA ALA A 158 14.70 -11.91 -16.70
C ALA A 158 16.07 -12.21 -17.31
N ALA A 159 16.99 -11.24 -17.32
CA ALA A 159 18.34 -11.39 -17.87
C ALA A 159 19.18 -12.49 -17.15
N GLU A 160 19.08 -12.59 -15.83
CA GLU A 160 19.79 -13.62 -15.04
C GLU A 160 19.24 -15.03 -15.31
N THR A 161 17.92 -15.16 -15.47
CA THR A 161 17.27 -16.44 -15.81
C THR A 161 17.79 -16.98 -17.15
N TYR A 162 17.95 -16.11 -18.15
CA TYR A 162 18.52 -16.50 -19.45
C TYR A 162 19.98 -16.93 -19.39
N GLN A 163 20.79 -16.36 -18.49
CA GLN A 163 22.20 -16.74 -18.33
C GLN A 163 22.40 -18.06 -17.60
N SER A 164 21.45 -18.48 -16.75
CA SER A 164 21.52 -19.74 -15.99
C SER A 164 21.11 -21.00 -16.80
N VAL A 165 20.58 -20.81 -18.01
CA VAL A 165 20.07 -21.89 -18.89
C VAL A 165 21.01 -22.16 -20.08
N GLN A 166 22.10 -21.39 -20.21
CA GLN A 166 23.20 -21.64 -21.17
C GLN A 166 24.40 -22.28 -20.48
#